data_AF-A0A645GDA8-F1
#
_entry.id   AF-A0A645GDA8-F1
#
_cell.length_a   1.000
_cell.length_b   1.000
_cell.length_c   1.000
_cell.angle_alpha   90.00
_cell.angle_beta   90.00
_cell.angle_gamma   90.00
#
_symmetry.space_group_name_H-M   'P 1'
#
loop_
_entity.id
_entity.type
_entity.pdbx_description
1 polymer ?
#
loop_
_entity_poly.entity_id
_entity_poly.type
_entity_poly.pdbx_seq_one_letter_code
_entity_poly.pdbx_strand_id
1 'polypeptide(L)'
;MNVSWEDRDNVMLRLLENEYDALMKQNMNSRITKSLLGRRINMLALIEKKLYKLPKTKRFLDEILETVEDFQIRRINNVCFDMSEQGQELLKWKVVRKAGLKDSFARKLDKQIEINILRYRLNK
;
A
#
# COMPACT_ATOMS: atom_id res chain seq x y z
N MET A 1 -33.46 -0.28 16.05
CA MET A 1 -33.48 -0.42 14.57
C MET A 1 -32.31 -1.31 14.15
N ASN A 2 -32.58 -2.40 13.43
CA ASN A 2 -31.52 -3.21 12.84
C ASN A 2 -30.96 -2.46 11.63
N VAL A 3 -29.71 -2.04 11.69
CA VAL A 3 -28.99 -1.46 10.54
C VAL A 3 -28.86 -2.55 9.47
N SER A 4 -29.23 -2.24 8.23
CA SER A 4 -29.11 -3.18 7.12
C SER A 4 -27.64 -3.53 6.87
N TRP A 5 -27.38 -4.70 6.28
CA TRP A 5 -26.01 -5.07 5.90
C TRP A 5 -25.45 -4.15 4.81
N GLU A 6 -26.31 -3.61 3.96
CA GLU A 6 -25.91 -2.64 2.93
C GLU A 6 -25.44 -1.32 3.55
N ASP A 7 -26.17 -0.78 4.54
CA ASP A 7 -25.75 0.43 5.24
C ASP A 7 -24.42 0.24 5.96
N ARG A 8 -24.24 -0.93 6.60
CA ARG A 8 -22.97 -1.31 7.22
C ARG A 8 -21.85 -1.39 6.21
N ASP A 9 -22.09 -1.97 5.05
CA ASP A 9 -21.09 -2.06 3.97
C ASP A 9 -20.67 -0.67 3.47
N ASN A 10 -21.63 0.24 3.26
CA ASN A 10 -21.33 1.61 2.86
C ASN A 10 -20.56 2.40 3.94
N VAL A 11 -20.88 2.20 5.22
CA VAL A 11 -20.14 2.84 6.33
C VAL A 11 -18.73 2.26 6.43
N MET A 12 -18.57 0.95 6.36
CA MET A 12 -17.27 0.28 6.40
C MET A 12 -16.36 0.69 5.24
N LEU A 13 -16.92 0.78 4.03
CA LEU A 13 -16.20 1.24 2.85
C LEU A 13 -15.62 2.64 3.08
N ARG A 14 -16.46 3.60 3.48
CA ARG A 14 -16.02 4.99 3.71
C ARG A 14 -14.95 5.11 4.80
N LEU A 15 -15.08 4.33 5.89
CA LEU A 15 -14.07 4.31 6.95
C LEU A 15 -12.72 3.81 6.43
N LEU A 16 -12.73 2.76 5.61
CA LEU A 16 -11.51 2.18 5.04
C LEU A 16 -10.90 3.06 3.96
N GLU A 17 -11.70 3.70 3.12
CA GLU A 17 -11.23 4.67 2.11
C GLU A 17 -10.52 5.84 2.78
N ASN A 18 -11.16 6.46 3.78
CA ASN A 18 -10.55 7.57 4.52
C ASN A 18 -9.26 7.16 5.23
N GLU A 19 -9.22 5.96 5.82
CA GLU A 19 -8.05 5.45 6.51
C GLU A 19 -6.91 5.14 5.53
N TYR A 20 -7.23 4.54 4.38
CA TYR A 20 -6.26 4.30 3.31
C TYR A 20 -5.67 5.61 2.76
N ASP A 21 -6.50 6.62 2.50
CA ASP A 21 -6.04 7.92 2.03
C ASP A 21 -5.12 8.60 3.06
N ALA A 22 -5.46 8.51 4.35
CA ALA A 22 -4.61 9.04 5.42
C ALA A 22 -3.25 8.33 5.48
N LEU A 23 -3.23 7.00 5.32
CA LEU A 23 -2.00 6.19 5.25
C LEU A 23 -1.11 6.56 4.08
N MET A 24 -1.70 6.77 2.90
CA MET A 24 -0.99 7.14 1.68
C MET A 24 -0.43 8.55 1.78
N LYS A 25 -1.20 9.52 2.31
CA LYS A 25 -0.74 10.89 2.55
C LYS A 25 0.41 10.98 3.55
N GLN A 26 0.43 10.12 4.56
CA GLN A 26 1.50 10.05 5.55
C GLN A 26 2.75 9.33 5.03
N ASN A 27 2.75 8.84 3.78
CA ASN A 27 3.81 8.00 3.21
C ASN A 27 4.21 6.86 4.17
N MET A 28 3.20 6.18 4.76
CA MET A 28 3.47 5.22 5.83
C MET A 28 4.37 4.08 5.33
N ASN A 29 5.45 3.83 6.07
CA ASN A 29 6.42 2.77 5.79
C ASN A 29 5.99 1.39 6.32
N SER A 30 4.69 1.10 6.31
CA SER A 30 4.12 -0.18 6.70
C SER A 30 3.28 -0.73 5.57
N ARG A 31 3.26 -2.05 5.44
CA ARG A 31 2.44 -2.76 4.48
C ARG A 31 0.96 -2.60 4.82
N ILE A 32 0.15 -2.24 3.83
CA ILE A 32 -1.30 -2.14 3.95
C ILE A 32 -1.87 -3.56 4.01
N THR A 33 -2.29 -3.96 5.21
CA THR A 33 -2.87 -5.28 5.47
C THR A 33 -4.26 -5.14 6.06
N LYS A 34 -5.08 -6.19 5.89
CA LYS A 34 -6.42 -6.28 6.48
C LYS A 34 -6.40 -6.02 7.99
N SER A 35 -5.40 -6.59 8.68
CA SER A 35 -5.22 -6.42 10.12
C SER A 35 -4.81 -4.99 10.51
N LEU A 36 -3.96 -4.34 9.71
CA LEU A 36 -3.59 -2.94 9.93
C LEU A 36 -4.84 -2.05 9.87
N LEU A 37 -5.53 -2.06 8.73
CA LEU A 37 -6.71 -1.23 8.49
C LEU A 37 -7.81 -1.52 9.51
N GLY A 38 -8.16 -2.80 9.72
CA GLY A 38 -9.19 -3.21 10.66
C GLY A 38 -8.91 -2.78 12.11
N ARG A 39 -7.63 -2.73 12.54
CA ARG A 39 -7.27 -2.20 13.85
C ARG A 39 -7.39 -0.68 13.91
N ARG A 40 -6.95 0.04 12.87
CA ARG A 40 -7.01 1.51 12.85
C ARG A 40 -8.45 2.04 12.91
N ILE A 41 -9.40 1.35 12.27
CA ILE A 41 -10.83 1.71 12.33
C ILE A 41 -11.61 0.99 13.45
N ASN A 42 -10.94 0.22 14.33
CA ASN A 42 -11.56 -0.57 15.40
C ASN A 42 -12.65 -1.58 14.94
N MET A 43 -12.54 -2.10 13.72
CA MET A 43 -13.52 -3.03 13.12
C MET A 43 -12.90 -4.37 12.66
N LEU A 44 -11.71 -4.73 13.15
CA LEU A 44 -11.01 -5.95 12.74
C LEU A 44 -11.89 -7.20 12.86
N ALA A 45 -12.55 -7.39 14.01
CA ALA A 45 -13.39 -8.56 14.24
C ALA A 45 -14.58 -8.65 13.26
N LEU A 46 -15.14 -7.51 12.85
CA LEU A 46 -16.22 -7.46 11.86
C LEU A 46 -15.69 -7.87 10.48
N ILE A 47 -14.55 -7.32 10.07
CA ILE A 47 -13.90 -7.67 8.80
C ILE A 47 -13.55 -9.16 8.80
N GLU A 48 -12.94 -9.70 9.84
CA GLU A 48 -12.53 -11.11 9.87
C GLU A 48 -13.73 -12.07 9.85
N LYS A 49 -14.81 -11.75 10.55
CA LYS A 49 -15.94 -12.68 10.74
C LYS A 49 -17.08 -12.48 9.74
N LYS A 50 -17.20 -11.31 9.12
CA LYS A 50 -18.41 -10.90 8.37
C LYS A 50 -18.12 -10.21 7.03
N LEU A 51 -16.89 -10.22 6.52
CA LEU A 51 -16.57 -9.60 5.22
C LEU A 51 -17.42 -10.12 4.05
N TYR A 52 -17.85 -11.39 4.09
CA TYR A 52 -18.74 -11.96 3.07
C TYR A 52 -20.12 -11.27 3.00
N LYS A 53 -20.52 -10.51 4.03
CA LYS A 53 -21.74 -9.69 4.06
C LYS A 53 -21.51 -8.24 3.64
N LEU A 54 -20.25 -7.87 3.33
CA LEU A 54 -19.81 -6.52 3.00
C LEU A 54 -19.13 -6.54 1.61
N PRO A 55 -19.87 -6.85 0.52
CA PRO A 55 -19.29 -7.04 -0.80
C PRO A 55 -18.53 -5.81 -1.34
N LYS A 56 -19.00 -4.59 -1.08
CA LYS A 56 -18.32 -3.36 -1.53
C LYS A 56 -17.00 -3.19 -0.78
N THR A 57 -17.04 -3.35 0.54
CA THR A 57 -15.85 -3.34 1.40
C THR A 57 -14.86 -4.43 1.00
N LYS A 58 -15.33 -5.64 0.69
CA LYS A 58 -14.48 -6.76 0.26
C LYS A 58 -13.74 -6.39 -1.02
N ARG A 59 -14.46 -5.90 -2.03
CA ARG A 59 -13.86 -5.49 -3.31
C ARG A 59 -12.78 -4.44 -3.10
N PHE A 60 -13.09 -3.40 -2.32
CA PHE A 60 -12.11 -2.35 -2.02
C PHE A 60 -10.86 -2.90 -1.32
N LEU A 61 -11.02 -3.75 -0.30
CA LEU A 61 -9.88 -4.39 0.36
C LEU A 61 -9.06 -5.24 -0.63
N ASP A 62 -9.71 -6.03 -1.49
CA ASP A 62 -8.99 -6.84 -2.49
C ASP A 62 -8.16 -5.98 -3.46
N GLU A 63 -8.55 -4.72 -3.68
CA GLU A 63 -7.83 -3.75 -4.52
C GLU A 63 -6.64 -3.08 -3.80
N ILE A 64 -6.76 -2.78 -2.50
CA ILE A 64 -5.76 -1.97 -1.77
C ILE A 64 -4.80 -2.78 -0.90
N LEU A 65 -5.13 -4.04 -0.60
CA LEU A 65 -4.30 -4.86 0.27
C LEU A 65 -3.03 -5.32 -0.45
N GLU A 66 -1.90 -5.16 0.23
CA GLU A 66 -0.60 -5.41 -0.36
C GLU A 66 -0.09 -6.82 -0.03
N THR A 67 0.42 -7.50 -1.04
CA THR A 67 1.36 -8.61 -0.83
C THR A 67 2.69 -8.10 -0.28
N VAL A 68 3.61 -9.01 0.07
CA VAL A 68 4.95 -8.57 0.50
C VAL A 68 5.64 -7.86 -0.67
N GLU A 69 5.51 -8.41 -1.88
CA GLU A 69 6.04 -7.85 -3.12
C GLU A 69 5.47 -6.47 -3.43
N ASP A 70 4.15 -6.28 -3.37
CA ASP A 70 3.51 -4.98 -3.66
C ASP A 70 4.05 -3.89 -2.74
N PHE A 71 4.19 -4.20 -1.45
CA PHE A 71 4.78 -3.29 -0.48
C PHE A 71 6.23 -2.94 -0.82
N GLN A 72 7.05 -3.91 -1.23
CA GLN A 72 8.42 -3.63 -1.66
C GLN A 72 8.45 -2.70 -2.88
N ILE A 73 7.56 -2.94 -3.85
CA ILE A 73 7.45 -2.15 -5.07
C ILE A 73 7.01 -0.72 -4.75
N ARG A 74 6.02 -0.53 -3.86
CA ARG A 74 5.64 0.81 -3.39
C ARG A 74 6.80 1.54 -2.75
N ARG A 75 7.58 0.88 -1.89
CA ARG A 75 8.77 1.50 -1.27
C ARG A 75 9.81 1.93 -2.30
N ILE A 76 10.07 1.09 -3.30
CA ILE A 76 10.98 1.43 -4.41
C ILE A 76 10.45 2.66 -5.16
N ASN A 77 9.15 2.67 -5.50
CA ASN A 77 8.52 3.80 -6.18
C ASN A 77 8.66 5.12 -5.40
N ASN A 78 8.36 5.10 -4.10
CA ASN A 78 8.43 6.30 -3.26
C ASN A 78 9.87 6.80 -3.16
N VAL A 79 10.84 5.92 -2.97
CA VAL A 79 12.27 6.28 -2.96
C VAL A 79 12.72 6.88 -4.28
N CYS A 80 12.32 6.28 -5.41
CA CYS A 80 12.68 6.82 -6.72
C CYS A 80 12.04 8.19 -6.96
N PHE A 81 10.78 8.37 -6.58
CA PHE A 81 10.09 9.67 -6.64
C PHE A 81 10.82 10.72 -5.79
N ASP A 82 11.02 10.45 -4.50
CA ASP A 82 11.69 11.38 -3.57
C ASP A 82 13.10 11.75 -4.04
N MET A 83 13.86 10.77 -4.53
CA MET A 83 15.19 11.02 -5.09
C MET A 83 15.14 11.87 -6.35
N SER A 84 14.15 11.65 -7.23
CA SER A 84 13.97 12.43 -8.45
C SER A 84 13.64 13.88 -8.14
N GLU A 85 12.68 14.12 -7.24
CA GLU A 85 12.26 15.45 -6.78
C GLU A 85 13.43 16.22 -6.13
N GLN A 86 14.30 15.51 -5.42
CA GLN A 86 15.51 16.09 -4.81
C GLN A 86 16.68 16.27 -5.80
N GLY A 87 16.47 16.01 -7.10
CA GLY A 87 17.52 16.10 -8.12
C GLY A 87 18.64 15.05 -7.96
N GLN A 88 18.43 14.03 -7.13
CA GLN A 88 19.44 13.01 -6.87
C GLN A 88 19.56 12.02 -8.03
N GLU A 89 20.77 11.50 -8.21
CA GLU A 89 21.00 10.40 -9.15
C GLU A 89 20.36 9.09 -8.66
N LEU A 90 19.55 8.48 -9.53
CA LEU A 90 18.85 7.22 -9.29
C LEU A 90 19.76 6.02 -9.57
N LEU A 91 20.75 5.78 -8.72
CA LEU A 91 21.59 4.57 -8.77
C LEU A 91 20.91 3.40 -8.05
N LYS A 92 20.92 2.21 -8.64
CA LYS A 92 20.26 1.00 -8.11
C LYS A 92 20.61 0.73 -6.65
N TRP A 93 21.89 0.69 -6.32
CA TRP A 93 22.34 0.42 -4.95
C TRP A 93 21.83 1.47 -3.95
N LYS A 94 21.70 2.73 -4.37
CA LYS A 94 21.21 3.84 -3.55
C LYS A 94 19.71 3.71 -3.32
N VAL A 95 18.96 3.34 -4.36
CA VAL A 95 17.51 3.04 -4.28
C VAL A 95 17.27 1.85 -3.35
N VAL A 96 17.97 0.73 -3.55
CA VAL A 96 17.85 -0.48 -2.71
C VAL A 96 18.12 -0.17 -1.24
N ARG A 97 19.20 0.59 -0.97
CA ARG A 97 19.57 1.01 0.39
C ARG A 97 18.52 1.92 1.02
N LYS A 98 18.07 2.96 0.32
CA LYS A 98 17.05 3.90 0.83
C LYS A 98 15.69 3.23 1.01
N ALA A 99 15.33 2.27 0.17
CA ALA A 99 14.10 1.50 0.28
C ALA A 99 14.13 0.45 1.41
N GLY A 100 15.29 0.23 2.03
CA GLY A 100 15.45 -0.75 3.11
C GLY A 100 15.07 -2.17 2.66
N LEU A 101 15.47 -2.53 1.43
CA LEU A 101 15.25 -3.88 0.91
C LEU A 101 16.29 -4.84 1.47
N LYS A 102 15.86 -6.04 1.86
CA LYS A 102 16.78 -7.15 2.10
C LYS A 102 17.35 -7.64 0.77
N ASP A 103 18.58 -8.15 0.78
CA ASP A 103 19.26 -8.63 -0.42
C ASP A 103 18.47 -9.66 -1.23
N SER A 104 17.74 -10.57 -0.54
CA SER A 104 16.89 -11.54 -1.20
C SER A 104 15.77 -10.90 -2.02
N PHE A 105 15.15 -9.82 -1.50
CA PHE A 105 14.14 -9.06 -2.21
C PHE A 105 14.74 -8.18 -3.31
N ALA A 106 15.89 -7.56 -3.07
CA ALA A 106 16.59 -6.80 -4.09
C ALA A 106 16.92 -7.67 -5.32
N ARG A 107 17.39 -8.91 -5.11
CA ARG A 107 17.61 -9.89 -6.18
C ARG A 107 16.31 -10.32 -6.86
N LYS A 108 15.25 -10.59 -6.08
CA LYS A 108 13.95 -11.00 -6.62
C LYS A 108 13.32 -9.91 -7.51
N LEU A 109 13.45 -8.65 -7.10
CA LEU A 109 12.83 -7.49 -7.75
C LEU A 109 13.79 -6.74 -8.66
N ASP A 110 14.92 -7.35 -9.03
CA ASP A 110 16.00 -6.70 -9.76
C ASP A 110 15.52 -5.96 -11.01
N LYS A 111 14.77 -6.66 -11.88
CA LYS A 111 14.16 -6.09 -13.08
C LYS A 111 13.19 -4.96 -12.78
N GLN A 112 12.38 -5.10 -11.73
CA GLN A 112 11.39 -4.08 -11.35
C GLN A 112 12.08 -2.81 -10.84
N ILE A 113 13.17 -2.95 -10.09
CA ILE A 113 13.97 -1.81 -9.61
C ILE A 113 14.51 -1.02 -10.81
N GLU A 114 15.06 -1.70 -11.82
CA GLU A 114 15.56 -1.03 -13.03
C GLU A 114 14.44 -0.31 -13.79
N ILE A 115 13.29 -0.97 -13.98
CA ILE A 115 12.12 -0.35 -14.62
C ILE A 115 11.69 0.92 -13.88
N ASN A 116 11.61 0.88 -12.56
CA ASN A 116 11.22 2.03 -11.76
C ASN A 116 12.25 3.17 -11.88
N ILE A 117 13.55 2.85 -11.83
CA ILE A 117 14.62 3.82 -12.01
C ILE A 117 14.51 4.51 -13.38
N LEU A 118 14.35 3.74 -14.46
CA LEU A 118 14.22 4.28 -15.81
C LEU A 118 12.99 5.18 -15.94
N ARG A 119 11.85 4.75 -15.39
CA ARG A 119 10.61 5.54 -15.38
C ARG A 119 10.83 6.93 -14.78
N TYR A 120 11.48 7.03 -13.62
CA TYR A 120 11.70 8.32 -12.96
C TYR A 120 12.87 9.13 -13.55
N ARG A 121 13.76 8.51 -14.33
CA ARG A 121 14.78 9.26 -15.10
C ARG A 121 14.20 9.95 -16.33
N LEU A 122 13.26 9.31 -17.02
CA LEU A 122 12.66 9.81 -18.27
C LEU A 122 11.58 10.86 -18.06
N ASN A 123 11.01 10.95 -16.85
CA ASN A 123 9.99 11.94 -16.50
C ASN A 123 10.60 13.24 -15.91
N LYS A 124 11.90 13.47 -16.11
CA LYS A 124 12.59 14.73 -15.76
C LYS A 124 12.56 15.70 -16.92
#